data_AF-A0A7J3E3X2-F1
#
_entry.id   AF-A0A7J3E3X2-F1
#
_cell.length_a   1.000
_cell.length_b   1.000
_cell.length_c   1.000
_cell.angle_alpha   90.00
_cell.angle_beta   90.00
_cell.angle_gamma   90.00
#
_symmetry.space_group_name_H-M   'P 1'
#
loop_
_entity.id
_entity.type
_entity.pdbx_description
1 polymer ?
#
loop_
_entity_poly.entity_id
_entity_poly.type
_entity_poly.pdbx_seq_one_letter_code
_entity_poly.pdbx_strand_id
1 'polypeptide(L)' 'MGWGWKAPAFWLIGSVCMLFGAMIAGSLQRSLGVSESSFLIGMLTALLLFMLGGIFWITVSVAIKKKVED' A
#
# COMPACT_ATOMS: atom_id res chain seq x y z
N MET A 1 -18.17 23.23 3.07
CA MET A 1 -18.40 21.90 3.64
C MET A 1 -17.16 21.01 3.41
N GLY A 2 -16.31 20.87 4.43
CA GLY A 2 -15.54 19.66 4.75
C GLY A 2 -14.57 19.00 3.75
N TRP A 3 -13.70 19.72 3.04
CA TRP A 3 -12.65 19.03 2.24
C TRP A 3 -11.49 18.46 3.08
N GLY A 4 -11.40 18.80 4.37
CA GLY A 4 -10.34 18.32 5.28
C GLY A 4 -10.31 16.79 5.48
N TRP A 5 -11.40 16.08 5.22
CA TRP A 5 -11.46 14.62 5.39
C TRP A 5 -10.98 13.80 4.20
N LYS A 6 -10.81 14.39 3.01
CA LYS A 6 -10.40 13.63 1.82
C LYS A 6 -8.95 13.17 1.88
N ALA A 7 -8.05 14.00 2.39
CA ALA A 7 -6.64 13.64 2.54
C ALA A 7 -6.42 12.49 3.55
N PRO A 8 -7.04 12.52 4.76
CA PRO A 8 -7.04 11.39 5.67
C PRO A 8 -7.64 10.11 5.06
N ALA A 9 -8.73 10.22 4.29
CA ALA A 9 -9.36 9.07 3.65
C ALA A 9 -8.43 8.41 2.60
N PHE A 10 -7.79 9.20 1.75
CA PHE A 10 -6.79 8.71 0.78
C PHE A 10 -5.56 8.12 1.48
N TRP A 11 -5.13 8.70 2.59
CA TRP A 11 -4.05 8.16 3.40
C TRP A 11 -4.40 6.80 4.02
N LEU A 12 -5.64 6.67 4.52
CA LEU A 12 -6.17 5.41 5.09
C LEU A 12 -6.20 4.29 4.04
N ILE A 13 -6.61 4.61 2.80
CA ILE A 13 -6.60 3.66 1.68
C ILE A 13 -5.17 3.16 1.39
N GLY A 14 -4.19 4.07 1.40
CA GLY A 14 -2.77 3.71 1.27
C GLY A 14 -2.32 2.77 2.39
N SER A 15 -2.70 3.05 3.64
CA SER A 15 -2.39 2.21 4.81
C SER A 15 -3.02 0.82 4.71
N VAL A 16 -4.25 0.70 4.19
CA VAL A 16 -4.90 -0.59 3.96
C VAL A 16 -4.15 -1.39 2.90
N CYS A 17 -3.69 -0.77 1.80
CA CYS A 17 -2.85 -1.44 0.81
C CYS A 17 -1.53 -1.95 1.42
N MET A 18 -0.87 -1.13 2.25
CA MET A 18 0.36 -1.53 2.95
C MET A 18 0.11 -2.70 3.90
N LEU A 19 -1.01 -2.69 4.64
CA LEU A 19 -1.39 -3.77 5.55
C LEU A 19 -1.56 -5.10 4.79
N PHE A 20 -2.32 -5.10 3.70
CA PHE A 20 -2.50 -6.31 2.89
C PHE A 20 -1.18 -6.78 2.26
N GLY A 21 -0.33 -5.87 1.79
CA GLY A 21 1.01 -6.21 1.29
C GLY A 21 1.86 -6.89 2.36
N ALA A 22 1.85 -6.35 3.58
CA ALA A 22 2.58 -6.91 4.72
C ALA A 22 2.01 -8.26 5.18
N MET A 23 0.69 -8.44 5.18
CA MET A 23 0.05 -9.71 5.51
C MET A 23 0.40 -10.81 4.50
N ILE A 24 0.40 -10.49 3.20
CA ILE A 24 0.81 -11.42 2.15
C ILE A 24 2.30 -11.76 2.33
N ALA A 25 3.17 -10.76 2.45
CA ALA A 25 4.61 -10.98 2.64
C ALA A 25 4.93 -11.78 3.90
N GLY A 26 4.23 -11.53 5.01
CA GLY A 26 4.41 -12.25 6.27
C GLY A 26 3.86 -13.68 6.25
N SER A 27 2.82 -13.94 5.44
CA SER A 27 2.26 -15.28 5.25
C SER A 27 3.04 -16.12 4.24
N LEU A 28 4.00 -15.52 3.51
CA LEU A 28 4.88 -16.20 2.57
C LEU A 28 5.93 -17.02 3.34
N GLN A 29 5.51 -18.16 3.88
CA GLN A 29 6.41 -19.13 4.48
C GLN A 29 6.80 -20.17 3.42
N ARG A 30 8.10 -20.39 3.25
CA ARG A 30 8.64 -21.38 2.30
C ARG A 30 8.41 -22.79 2.87
N SER A 31 7.19 -23.28 2.75
CA SER A 31 6.80 -24.62 3.21
C SER A 31 7.21 -25.68 2.17
N LEU A 32 7.71 -26.82 2.65
CA LEU A 32 8.08 -27.98 1.83
C LEU A 32 6.84 -28.50 1.08
N GLY A 33 6.73 -28.18 -0.22
CA GLY A 33 5.61 -28.59 -1.08
C GLY A 33 4.93 -27.46 -1.85
N VAL A 34 5.28 -26.19 -1.60
CA VAL A 34 4.74 -25.05 -2.37
C VAL A 34 5.51 -24.91 -3.68
N SER A 35 4.79 -24.88 -4.80
CA SER A 35 5.38 -24.65 -6.13
C SER A 35 6.07 -23.27 -6.16
N GLU A 36 7.28 -23.21 -6.71
CA GLU A 36 8.10 -21.98 -6.76
C GLU A 36 7.36 -20.82 -7.44
N SER A 37 6.46 -21.13 -8.38
CA SER A 37 5.60 -20.17 -9.06
C SER A 37 4.64 -19.45 -8.12
N SER A 38 3.97 -20.16 -7.21
CA SER A 38 3.03 -19.55 -6.24
C SER A 38 3.73 -18.63 -5.26
N PHE A 39 4.96 -18.99 -4.85
CA PHE A 39 5.79 -18.15 -3.99
C PHE A 39 6.22 -16.86 -4.71
N LEU A 40 6.64 -16.97 -5.98
CA LEU A 40 7.04 -15.81 -6.78
C LEU A 40 5.87 -14.85 -7.04
N ILE A 41 4.68 -15.38 -7.35
CA ILE A 41 3.46 -14.57 -7.55
C ILE A 41 3.06 -13.85 -6.25
N GLY A 42 3.18 -14.51 -5.10
CA GLY A 42 2.90 -13.91 -3.80
C GLY A 42 3.82 -12.73 -3.48
N MET A 43 5.13 -12.86 -3.76
CA MET A 43 6.09 -11.76 -3.61
C MET A 43 5.78 -10.59 -4.55
N LEU A 44 5.49 -10.87 -5.83
CA LEU A 44 5.13 -9.85 -6.81
C LEU A 44 3.87 -9.09 -6.39
N THR A 45 2.88 -9.79 -5.87
CA THR A 45 1.64 -9.19 -5.39
C THR A 45 1.91 -8.28 -4.19
N ALA A 46 2.66 -8.75 -3.19
CA ALA A 46 3.04 -7.92 -2.04
C ALA A 46 3.83 -6.67 -2.45
N LEU A 47 4.76 -6.80 -3.40
CA LEU A 47 5.52 -5.69 -3.96
C LEU A 47 4.60 -4.64 -4.61
N LEU A 48 3.66 -5.07 -5.45
CA LEU A 48 2.70 -4.16 -6.10
C LEU A 48 1.83 -3.44 -5.08
N LEU A 49 1.37 -4.12 -4.04
CA LEU A 49 0.59 -3.51 -2.96
C LEU A 49 1.39 -2.45 -2.20
N PHE A 50 2.66 -2.70 -1.90
CA PHE A 50 3.53 -1.70 -1.28
C PHE A 50 3.80 -0.51 -2.20
N MET A 51 4.01 -0.76 -3.50
CA MET A 51 4.24 0.30 -4.47
C MET A 51 3.02 1.22 -4.60
N LEU A 52 1.82 0.63 -4.69
CA LEU A 52 0.56 1.37 -4.71
C LEU A 52 0.36 2.15 -3.41
N GLY A 53 0.53 1.52 -2.25
CA GLY A 53 0.41 2.18 -0.94
C GLY A 53 1.36 3.38 -0.81
N GLY A 54 2.61 3.23 -1.25
CA GLY A 54 3.59 4.31 -1.29
C GLY A 54 3.18 5.47 -2.20
N ILE A 55 2.70 5.19 -3.42
CA ILE A 55 2.21 6.22 -4.35
C ILE A 55 1.03 6.99 -3.75
N PHE A 56 0.10 6.32 -3.09
CA PHE A 56 -1.03 6.95 -2.41
C PHE A 56 -0.57 7.92 -1.31
N TRP A 57 0.40 7.53 -0.48
CA TRP A 57 0.95 8.41 0.56
C TRP A 57 1.74 9.59 0.00
N ILE A 58 2.51 9.40 -1.09
CA ILE A 58 3.20 10.51 -1.77
C ILE A 58 2.18 11.51 -2.31
N THR A 59 1.11 11.02 -2.96
CA THR A 59 0.05 11.86 -3.53
C THR A 59 -0.64 12.70 -2.46
N VAL A 60 -0.94 12.12 -1.29
CA VAL A 60 -1.49 12.84 -0.14
C VAL A 60 -0.51 13.91 0.35
N SER A 61 0.77 13.58 0.47
CA SER A 61 1.80 14.53 0.94
C SER A 61 1.93 15.74 0.00
N VAL A 62 1.92 15.52 -1.32
CA VAL A 62 1.93 16.59 -2.33
C VAL A 62 0.66 17.42 -2.27
N ALA A 63 -0.50 16.79 -2.13
CA ALA A 63 -1.79 17.50 -2.03
C ALA A 63 -1.88 18.38 -0.78
N ILE A 64 -1.38 17.89 0.36
CA ILE A 64 -1.31 18.67 1.61
C ILE A 64 -0.33 19.83 1.45
N LYS A 65 0.87 19.57 0.91
CA LYS A 65 1.89 20.61 0.70
C LYS A 65 1.34 21.76 -0.15
N LYS A 66 0.71 21.44 -1.28
CA LYS A 66 0.07 22.44 -2.15
C LYS A 66 -0.98 23.27 -1.41
N LYS A 67 -1.78 22.63 -0.56
CA LYS A 67 -2.81 23.29 0.25
C LYS A 67 -2.26 24.17 1.39
N VAL A 68 -0.98 24.05 1.74
CA VAL A 68 -0.30 24.91 2.73
C VAL A 68 0.35 26.11 2.06
N GLU A 69 0.78 25.96 0.80
CA GLU A 69 1.36 27.04 0.00
C GLU A 69 0.30 28.00 -0.59
N ASP A 70 -0.94 27.51 -0.76
CA ASP A 70 -2.15 28.30 -1.11
C ASP A 70 -2.82 28.93 0.14
#